data_AF-A0AAE0KHB4-F1
#
_entry.id   AF-A0AAE0KHB4-F1
#
_cell.length_a   1.000
_cell.length_b   1.000
_cell.length_c   1.000
_cell.angle_alpha   90.00
_cell.angle_beta   90.00
_cell.angle_gamma   90.00
#
_symmetry.space_group_name_H-M   'P 1'
#
loop_
_entity.id
_entity.type
_entity.pdbx_description
1 polymer ?
#
loop_
_entity_poly.entity_id
_entity_poly.type
_entity_poly.pdbx_seq_one_letter_code
_entity_poly.pdbx_strand_id
1 'polypeptide(L)'
;MTAIECSAVWGGMTIFPKQVIPDAIDAFVAFTDGVRADPASNLVCIFTHMPDFMDVVVVTLYANVDGIEKPPAYDWTYLNYADKSQRVLESYGVENVGKIREAARKYDPAEIFQRLCPGGFKISDVKI
;
A
#
# COMPACT_ATOMS: atom_id res chain seq x y z
N MET A 1 31.09 -0.24 7.73
CA MET A 1 29.72 0.09 8.21
C MET A 1 29.72 1.58 8.48
N THR A 2 28.87 2.35 7.81
CA THR A 2 28.77 3.81 7.98
C THR A 2 27.43 4.10 8.63
N ALA A 3 27.45 4.68 9.82
CA ALA A 3 26.24 5.15 10.49
C ALA A 3 25.90 6.56 10.00
N ILE A 4 24.63 6.83 9.76
CA ILE A 4 24.13 8.16 9.41
C ILE A 4 23.59 8.77 10.72
N GLU A 5 24.04 9.97 11.05
CA GLU A 5 23.51 10.71 12.19
C GLU A 5 22.06 11.13 11.88
N CYS A 6 21.11 10.68 12.70
CA CYS A 6 19.69 10.93 12.52
C CYS A 6 19.11 11.50 13.82
N SER A 7 18.57 12.72 13.75
CA SER A 7 18.02 13.45 14.90
C SER A 7 16.52 13.25 15.08
N ALA A 8 15.83 12.75 14.05
CA ALA A 8 14.39 12.51 14.04
C ALA A 8 14.07 11.26 13.21
N VAL A 9 13.51 10.25 13.86
CA VAL A 9 12.94 9.06 13.20
C VAL A 9 11.45 9.05 13.48
N TRP A 10 10.65 8.90 12.44
CA TRP A 10 9.25 8.51 12.59
C TRP A 10 9.13 7.05 12.21
N GLY A 11 8.44 6.26 13.02
CA GLY A 11 8.29 4.85 12.73
C GLY A 11 7.44 4.12 13.74
N GLY A 12 7.31 2.83 13.54
CA GLY A 12 6.50 1.98 14.39
C GLY A 12 6.54 0.53 13.95
N MET A 13 5.80 -0.27 14.70
CA MET A 13 5.66 -1.69 14.46
C MET A 13 4.18 -2.06 14.53
N THR A 14 3.74 -2.90 13.60
CA THR A 14 2.41 -3.50 13.63
C THR A 14 2.53 -5.02 13.50
N ILE A 15 1.70 -5.75 14.24
CA ILE A 15 1.62 -7.21 14.20
C ILE A 15 0.26 -7.58 13.61
N PHE A 16 0.27 -8.38 12.56
CA PHE A 16 -0.92 -8.89 11.87
C PHE A 16 -0.99 -10.41 11.98
N PRO A 17 -2.19 -11.01 11.94
CA PRO A 17 -2.33 -12.45 11.94
C PRO A 17 -1.97 -13.03 10.55
N LYS A 18 -1.65 -14.32 10.46
CA LYS A 18 -1.17 -14.97 9.21
C LYS A 18 -2.09 -14.84 8.00
N GLN A 19 -3.38 -14.55 8.20
CA GLN A 19 -4.34 -14.36 7.10
C GLN A 19 -3.98 -13.17 6.22
N VAL A 20 -3.23 -12.20 6.75
CA VAL A 20 -2.78 -10.99 6.05
C VAL A 20 -1.49 -11.22 5.24
N ILE A 21 -0.90 -12.43 5.28
CA ILE A 21 0.35 -12.74 4.55
C ILE A 21 0.29 -12.34 3.06
N PRO A 22 -0.76 -12.67 2.28
CA PRO A 22 -0.83 -12.27 0.88
C PRO A 22 -0.78 -10.74 0.71
N ASP A 23 -1.58 -10.01 1.49
CA ASP A 23 -1.64 -8.55 1.44
C ASP A 23 -0.30 -7.91 1.88
N ALA A 24 0.38 -8.50 2.87
CA ALA A 24 1.68 -8.04 3.34
C ALA A 24 2.79 -8.25 2.29
N ILE A 25 2.73 -9.35 1.53
CA ILE A 25 3.63 -9.58 0.39
C ILE A 25 3.38 -8.52 -0.69
N ASP A 26 2.12 -8.30 -1.06
CA ASP A 26 1.77 -7.30 -2.07
C ASP A 26 2.21 -5.89 -1.67
N ALA A 27 1.98 -5.51 -0.40
CA ALA A 27 2.44 -4.24 0.15
C ALA A 27 3.96 -4.11 0.17
N PHE A 28 4.69 -5.20 0.50
CA PHE A 28 6.15 -5.20 0.48
C PHE A 28 6.71 -5.05 -0.94
N VAL A 29 6.13 -5.75 -1.92
CA VAL A 29 6.51 -5.62 -3.33
C VAL A 29 6.27 -4.19 -3.81
N ALA A 30 5.08 -3.64 -3.56
CA ALA A 30 4.73 -2.27 -3.94
C ALA A 30 5.67 -1.24 -3.29
N PHE A 31 6.00 -1.41 -2.01
CA PHE A 31 6.99 -0.59 -1.34
C PHE A 31 8.35 -0.66 -2.05
N THR A 32 8.82 -1.86 -2.41
CA THR A 32 10.12 -2.00 -3.10
C THR A 32 10.15 -1.39 -4.50
N ASP A 33 9.01 -1.34 -5.20
CA ASP A 33 8.88 -0.65 -6.49
C ASP A 33 8.95 0.88 -6.33
N GLY A 34 8.39 1.41 -5.24
CA GLY A 34 8.29 2.85 -4.98
C GLY A 34 9.44 3.46 -4.17
N VAL A 35 10.17 2.68 -3.36
CA VAL A 35 11.14 3.18 -2.36
C VAL A 35 12.28 4.01 -2.98
N ARG A 36 12.59 3.82 -4.26
CA ARG A 36 13.60 4.64 -4.95
C ARG A 36 13.20 6.12 -5.03
N ALA A 37 11.91 6.42 -5.04
CA ALA A 37 11.38 7.79 -5.04
C ALA A 37 11.39 8.41 -3.63
N ASP A 38 11.52 7.60 -2.57
CA ASP A 38 11.56 8.03 -1.18
C ASP A 38 12.59 7.20 -0.39
N PRO A 39 13.89 7.51 -0.54
CA PRO A 39 14.98 6.75 0.05
C PRO A 39 15.06 6.87 1.57
N ALA A 40 14.33 7.82 2.18
CA ALA A 40 14.29 7.99 3.62
C ALA A 40 13.35 6.99 4.29
N SER A 41 12.41 6.42 3.54
CA SER A 41 11.45 5.44 4.01
C SER A 41 11.99 4.02 3.94
N ASN A 42 11.75 3.25 4.99
CA ASN A 42 12.20 1.87 5.16
C ASN A 42 11.01 1.00 5.59
N LEU A 43 10.92 -0.21 5.05
CA LEU A 43 9.92 -1.21 5.43
C LEU A 43 10.62 -2.55 5.69
N VAL A 44 10.37 -3.13 6.85
CA VAL A 44 10.80 -4.49 7.18
C VAL A 44 9.54 -5.32 7.39
N CYS A 45 9.42 -6.44 6.66
CA CYS A 45 8.35 -7.40 6.82
C CYS A 45 8.93 -8.73 7.32
N ILE A 46 8.47 -9.19 8.48
CA ILE A 46 8.97 -10.40 9.15
C ILE A 46 7.80 -11.36 9.33
N PHE A 47 7.97 -12.59 8.84
CA PHE A 47 7.06 -13.70 9.10
C PHE A 47 7.66 -14.56 10.20
N THR A 48 7.01 -14.61 11.37
CA THR A 48 7.56 -15.32 12.54
C THR A 48 6.48 -15.98 13.36
N HIS A 49 6.80 -17.08 14.03
CA HIS A 49 5.93 -17.69 15.01
C HIS A 49 6.03 -16.94 16.34
N MET A 50 4.90 -16.47 16.88
CA MET A 50 4.85 -15.84 18.19
C MET A 50 4.09 -16.73 19.18
N PRO A 51 4.74 -17.22 20.27
CA PRO A 51 4.10 -18.04 21.28
C PRO A 51 2.85 -17.41 21.91
N ASP A 52 2.83 -16.10 22.12
CA ASP A 52 1.68 -15.39 22.69
C ASP A 52 0.41 -15.50 21.82
N PHE A 53 0.59 -15.71 20.51
CA PHE A 53 -0.49 -15.91 19.55
C PHE A 53 -0.68 -17.39 19.16
N MET A 54 0.20 -18.28 19.62
CA MET A 54 0.23 -19.71 19.28
C MET A 54 0.17 -19.98 17.76
N ASP A 55 0.66 -19.03 16.94
CA ASP A 55 0.57 -19.08 15.49
C ASP A 55 1.65 -18.19 14.84
N VAL A 56 1.72 -18.25 13.51
CA VAL A 56 2.52 -17.33 12.69
C VAL A 56 1.84 -15.97 12.64
N VAL A 57 2.65 -14.92 12.77
CA VAL A 57 2.24 -13.53 12.61
C VAL A 57 3.12 -12.83 11.57
N VAL A 58 2.60 -11.74 11.02
CA VAL A 58 3.36 -10.81 10.18
C VAL A 58 3.69 -9.59 11.01
N VAL A 59 4.97 -9.34 11.22
CA VAL A 59 5.45 -8.13 11.89
C VAL A 59 5.97 -7.18 10.83
N THR A 60 5.40 -5.98 10.79
CA THR A 60 5.84 -4.91 9.89
C THR A 60 6.47 -3.81 10.70
N LEU A 61 7.66 -3.36 10.30
CA LEU A 61 8.30 -2.17 10.86
C LEU A 61 8.46 -1.14 9.75
N TYR A 62 7.95 0.06 10.01
CA TYR A 62 8.10 1.21 9.12
C TYR A 62 8.96 2.25 9.83
N ALA A 63 9.89 2.85 9.09
CA ALA A 63 10.75 3.90 9.60
C ALA A 63 11.10 4.90 8.49
N ASN A 64 10.86 6.18 8.76
CA ASN A 64 11.30 7.29 7.95
C ASN A 64 12.40 8.05 8.71
N VAL A 65 13.59 8.13 8.11
CA VAL A 65 14.78 8.73 8.74
C VAL A 65 14.82 10.26 8.67
N ASP A 66 13.87 10.88 7.97
CA ASP A 66 13.67 12.32 7.95
C ASP A 66 12.61 12.77 8.98
N GLY A 67 12.03 11.83 9.74
CA GLY A 67 11.02 12.12 10.75
C GLY A 67 9.64 12.50 10.17
N ILE A 68 9.41 12.25 8.88
CA ILE A 68 8.13 12.56 8.22
C ILE A 68 7.09 11.56 8.73
N GLU A 69 6.00 12.06 9.31
CA GLU A 69 4.85 11.23 9.67
C GLU A 69 4.09 10.82 8.42
N LYS A 70 3.88 9.49 8.25
CA LYS A 70 3.14 8.90 7.11
C LYS A 70 3.65 9.40 5.74
N PRO A 71 4.92 9.17 5.40
CA PRO A 71 5.46 9.56 4.11
C PRO A 71 4.74 8.84 2.96
N PRO A 72 4.80 9.40 1.73
CA PRO A 72 4.13 8.85 0.56
C PRO A 72 4.49 7.39 0.24
N ALA A 73 5.68 6.92 0.66
CA ALA A 73 6.10 5.53 0.50
C ALA A 73 5.17 4.50 1.17
N TYR A 74 4.34 4.93 2.13
CA TYR A 74 3.36 4.07 2.79
C TYR A 74 1.91 4.38 2.39
N ASP A 75 1.69 5.30 1.45
CA ASP A 75 0.37 5.82 1.08
C ASP A 75 -0.35 4.90 0.08
N TRP A 76 -0.23 3.58 0.26
CA TRP A 76 -0.98 2.56 -0.47
C TRP A 76 -2.23 2.17 0.31
N THR A 77 -3.39 2.18 -0.35
CA THR A 77 -4.66 1.81 0.27
C THR A 77 -5.21 0.53 -0.35
N TYR A 78 -5.38 -0.52 0.46
CA TYR A 78 -6.01 -1.74 -0.03
C TYR A 78 -7.52 -1.56 -0.24
N LEU A 79 -8.00 -1.79 -1.46
CA LEU A 79 -9.40 -1.59 -1.84
C LEU A 79 -10.40 -2.32 -0.95
N ASN A 80 -10.09 -3.53 -0.49
CA ASN A 80 -11.02 -4.36 0.28
C ASN A 80 -11.26 -3.85 1.73
N TYR A 81 -10.40 -2.97 2.24
CA TYR A 81 -10.55 -2.36 3.57
C TYR A 81 -10.70 -0.83 3.52
N ALA A 82 -10.95 -0.29 2.34
CA ALA A 82 -11.07 1.15 2.17
C ALA A 82 -12.51 1.64 2.33
N ASP A 83 -12.66 2.76 3.02
CA ASP A 83 -13.90 3.54 2.99
C ASP A 83 -14.01 4.34 1.67
N LYS A 84 -15.24 4.66 1.27
CA LYS A 84 -15.56 5.44 0.08
C LYS A 84 -14.88 6.82 0.02
N SER A 85 -14.45 7.37 1.16
CA SER A 85 -13.74 8.65 1.24
C SER A 85 -12.25 8.58 0.87
N GLN A 86 -11.68 7.37 0.80
CA GLN A 86 -10.26 7.17 0.53
C GLN A 86 -9.95 7.14 -0.98
N ARG A 87 -8.77 7.62 -1.35
CA ARG A 87 -8.28 7.70 -2.74
C ARG A 87 -7.58 6.41 -3.16
N VAL A 88 -8.31 5.31 -3.15
CA VAL A 88 -7.78 3.95 -3.30
C VAL A 88 -7.09 3.74 -4.64
N LEU A 89 -7.80 4.02 -5.74
CA LEU A 89 -7.25 3.77 -7.07
C LEU A 89 -6.09 4.73 -7.36
N GLU A 90 -6.09 5.94 -6.79
CA GLU A 90 -4.96 6.87 -6.92
C GLU A 90 -3.71 6.40 -6.18
N SER A 91 -3.87 5.69 -5.07
CA SER A 91 -2.76 5.10 -4.32
C SER A 91 -1.96 4.07 -5.12
N TYR A 92 -2.52 3.55 -6.22
CA TYR A 92 -1.85 2.56 -7.07
C TYR A 92 -0.83 3.18 -8.04
N GLY A 93 -0.81 4.51 -8.16
CA GLY A 93 0.12 5.24 -9.02
C GLY A 93 -0.30 5.31 -10.49
N VAL A 94 0.29 6.27 -11.22
CA VAL A 94 -0.09 6.63 -12.60
C VAL A 94 0.01 5.46 -13.59
N GLU A 95 1.02 4.61 -13.43
CA GLU A 95 1.23 3.46 -14.33
C GLU A 95 0.12 2.42 -14.17
N ASN A 96 -0.19 2.02 -12.94
CA ASN A 96 -1.21 1.00 -12.68
C ASN A 96 -2.61 1.53 -12.98
N VAL A 97 -2.88 2.80 -12.67
CA VAL A 97 -4.12 3.49 -13.07
C VAL A 97 -4.26 3.49 -14.60
N GLY A 98 -3.15 3.70 -15.33
CA GLY A 98 -3.10 3.56 -16.78
C GLY A 98 -3.52 2.17 -17.27
N LYS A 99 -2.95 1.11 -16.69
CA LYS A 99 -3.31 -0.29 -16.99
C LYS A 99 -4.79 -0.58 -16.71
N ILE A 100 -5.33 -0.08 -15.59
CA ILE A 100 -6.75 -0.26 -15.23
C ILE A 100 -7.64 0.49 -16.23
N ARG A 101 -7.29 1.72 -16.63
CA ARG A 101 -8.00 2.48 -17.66
C ARG A 101 -8.00 1.75 -19.00
N GLU A 102 -6.87 1.15 -19.40
CA GLU A 102 -6.79 0.34 -20.62
C GLU A 102 -7.66 -0.91 -20.55
N ALA A 103 -7.62 -1.64 -19.44
CA ALA A 103 -8.48 -2.81 -19.23
C ALA A 103 -9.96 -2.42 -19.27
N ALA A 104 -10.35 -1.32 -18.62
CA ALA A 104 -11.72 -0.81 -18.65
C ALA A 104 -12.17 -0.48 -20.08
N ARG A 105 -11.34 0.22 -20.87
CA ARG A 105 -11.66 0.51 -22.28
C ARG A 105 -11.80 -0.74 -23.15
N LYS A 106 -10.99 -1.76 -22.88
CA LYS A 106 -10.98 -3.00 -23.66
C LYS A 106 -12.18 -3.89 -23.36
N TYR A 107 -12.57 -4.01 -22.08
CA TYR A 107 -13.54 -5.00 -21.62
C TYR A 107 -14.90 -4.41 -21.22
N ASP A 108 -14.97 -3.11 -20.91
CA ASP A 108 -16.20 -2.38 -20.61
C ASP A 108 -16.30 -1.07 -21.43
N PRO A 109 -16.29 -1.15 -22.77
CA PRO A 109 -16.32 0.04 -23.63
C PRO A 109 -17.63 0.84 -23.51
N ALA A 110 -18.70 0.22 -23.02
CA ALA A 110 -19.98 0.87 -22.75
C ALA A 110 -20.08 1.46 -21.33
N GLU A 111 -19.01 1.34 -20.53
CA GLU A 111 -18.90 1.86 -19.15
C GLU A 111 -20.03 1.36 -18.23
N ILE A 112 -20.50 0.13 -18.44
CA ILE A 112 -21.57 -0.49 -17.65
C ILE A 112 -21.17 -0.55 -16.18
N PHE A 113 -19.95 -0.93 -15.85
CA PHE A 113 -19.50 -1.02 -14.45
C PHE A 113 -19.17 0.34 -13.85
N GLN A 114 -18.89 1.35 -14.66
CA GLN A 114 -18.71 2.72 -14.19
C GLN A 114 -20.06 3.39 -13.89
N ARG A 115 -21.09 3.11 -14.70
CA ARG A 115 -22.38 3.82 -14.65
C ARG A 115 -23.50 3.07 -13.93
N LEU A 116 -23.63 1.77 -14.18
CA LEU A 116 -24.79 0.97 -13.75
C LEU A 116 -24.52 0.14 -12.51
N CYS A 117 -23.27 -0.04 -12.10
CA CYS A 117 -22.93 -0.72 -10.85
C CYS A 117 -22.91 0.29 -9.69
N PRO A 118 -23.85 0.22 -8.72
CA PRO A 118 -23.84 1.11 -7.57
C PRO A 118 -22.70 0.76 -6.60
N GLY A 119 -21.98 1.77 -6.13
CA GLY A 119 -20.86 1.62 -5.20
C GLY A 119 -19.55 1.17 -5.85
N GLY A 120 -18.57 0.83 -5.00
CA GLY A 120 -17.19 0.54 -5.40
C GLY A 120 -16.42 1.76 -5.91
N PHE A 121 -15.11 1.64 -6.01
CA PHE A 121 -14.26 2.69 -6.57
C PHE A 121 -14.32 2.66 -8.10
N LYS A 122 -14.60 3.81 -8.72
CA LYS A 122 -14.70 3.93 -10.17
C LYS A 122 -13.42 4.48 -10.76
N ILE A 123 -12.91 3.84 -11.80
CA ILE A 123 -11.72 4.34 -12.51
C ILE A 123 -12.03 5.64 -13.26
N SER A 124 -13.31 5.91 -13.56
CA SER A 124 -13.77 7.18 -14.13
C SER A 124 -13.62 8.37 -13.17
N ASP A 125 -13.59 8.12 -11.86
CA ASP A 125 -13.56 9.19 -10.84
C ASP A 125 -12.13 9.61 -10.47
N VAL A 126 -11.13 8.87 -10.95
CA VAL A 126 -9.71 9.02 -10.62
C VAL A 126 -9.09 10.25 -11.31
N LYS A 127 -8.62 11.20 -10.49
CA LYS A 127 -8.00 12.47 -10.92
C LYS A 127 -6.49 12.48 -10.66
N ILE A 128 -5.75 11.88 -11.60
CA ILE A 128 -4.29 11.80 -11.70
C ILE A 128 -3.92 11.55 -13.16
#